data_AF-A0A343VT91-F1
#
_entry.id   AF-A0A343VT91-F1
#
_cell.length_a   1.000
_cell.length_b   1.000
_cell.length_c   1.000
_cell.angle_alpha   90.00
_cell.angle_beta   90.00
_cell.angle_gamma   90.00
#
_symmetry.space_group_name_H-M   'P 1'
#
loop_
_entity.id
_entity.type
_entity.pdbx_description
1 polymer ?
#
loop_
_entity_poly.entity_id
_entity_poly.type
_entity_poly.pdbx_seq_one_letter_code
_entity_poly.pdbx_strand_id
1 'polypeptide(L)' 'MFNYFFTASILSMILILVSFWLPLMKPNTEKLSPYECGFDPLGSARLPYSMRFFLIAILFLLFDLEIALL' A
#
# COMPACT_ATOMS: atom_id res chain seq x y z
N MET A 1 -23.67 -12.61 1.89
CA MET A 1 -22.63 -11.60 2.18
C MET A 1 -21.29 -12.25 2.51
N PHE A 2 -21.21 -13.12 3.52
CA PHE A 2 -19.96 -13.82 3.89
C PHE A 2 -19.33 -14.65 2.76
N ASN A 3 -20.16 -15.37 1.98
CA ASN A 3 -19.67 -16.11 0.80
C ASN A 3 -19.01 -15.19 -0.23
N TYR A 4 -19.55 -13.99 -0.46
CA TYR A 4 -18.96 -13.03 -1.41
C TYR A 4 -17.61 -12.50 -0.93
N PHE A 5 -17.48 -12.26 0.38
CA PHE A 5 -16.21 -11.85 0.98
C PHE A 5 -15.13 -12.93 0.78
N PHE A 6 -15.47 -14.19 1.04
CA PHE A 6 -14.54 -15.30 0.80
C PHE A 6 -14.18 -15.48 -0.67
N THR A 7 -15.15 -15.38 -1.58
CA THR A 7 -14.83 -15.49 -3.01
C THR A 7 -13.88 -14.38 -3.45
N ALA A 8 -14.05 -13.16 -2.94
CA ALA A 8 -13.18 -12.03 -3.26
C ALA A 8 -11.76 -12.20 -2.70
N SER A 9 -11.62 -12.64 -1.45
CA SER A 9 -10.31 -12.86 -0.83
C SER A 9 -9.57 -14.05 -1.44
N ILE A 10 -10.27 -15.14 -1.77
CA ILE A 10 -9.68 -16.29 -2.47
C ILE A 10 -9.21 -15.87 -3.86
N LEU A 11 -10.04 -15.11 -4.60
CA LEU A 11 -9.67 -14.63 -5.93
C LEU A 11 -8.43 -13.73 -5.89
N SER A 12 -8.36 -12.76 -4.96
CA SER A 12 -7.19 -11.88 -4.84
C SER A 12 -5.93 -12.66 -4.46
N MET A 13 -6.04 -13.65 -3.57
CA MET A 13 -4.92 -14.49 -3.18
C MET A 13 -4.40 -15.36 -4.33
N ILE A 14 -5.30 -15.93 -5.14
CA ILE A 14 -4.94 -16.68 -6.35
C ILE A 14 -4.21 -15.78 -7.34
N LEU A 15 -4.70 -14.56 -7.58
CA LEU A 15 -4.05 -13.62 -8.50
C LEU A 15 -2.65 -13.21 -8.04
N ILE A 16 -2.45 -13.00 -6.74
CA ILE A 16 -1.12 -12.72 -6.17
C ILE A 16 -0.18 -13.91 -6.37
N LEU A 17 -0.65 -15.14 -6.11
CA LEU A 17 0.14 -16.35 -6.31
C LEU A 17 0.53 -16.53 -7.78
N VAL A 18 -0.40 -16.40 -8.71
CA VAL A 18 -0.10 -16.48 -10.15
C VAL A 18 0.91 -15.39 -10.55
N SER A 19 0.73 -14.15 -10.07
CA SER A 19 1.64 -13.04 -10.37
C SER A 19 3.05 -13.23 -9.83
N PHE A 20 3.21 -13.98 -8.74
CA PHE A 20 4.54 -14.27 -8.18
C PHE A 20 5.22 -15.46 -8.85
N TRP A 21 4.48 -16.51 -9.20
CA TRP A 21 5.03 -17.77 -9.70
C TRP A 21 5.19 -17.85 -11.23
N LEU A 22 4.38 -17.11 -11.99
CA LEU A 22 4.42 -17.12 -13.46
C LEU A 22 5.65 -16.41 -14.05
N PRO A 23 6.12 -15.25 -13.52
CA PRO A 23 7.24 -14.53 -14.09
C PRO A 23 8.61 -15.17 -13.78
N LEU A 24 9.54 -15.06 -14.73
CA LEU A 24 10.93 -15.43 -14.51
C LEU A 24 11.65 -14.35 -13.68
N MET A 25 11.90 -14.63 -12.40
CA MET A 25 12.59 -13.70 -11.50
C MET A 25 14.10 -13.69 -11.76
N LYS A 26 14.63 -12.55 -12.25
CA LYS A 26 16.07 -12.29 -12.38
C LYS A 26 16.44 -11.02 -11.61
N PRO A 27 16.70 -11.13 -10.29
CA PRO A 27 17.02 -9.99 -9.44
C PRO A 27 18.44 -9.47 -9.72
N ASN A 28 18.55 -8.16 -9.91
CA ASN A 28 19.82 -7.43 -10.02
C ASN A 28 19.76 -6.24 -9.05
N THR A 29 20.91 -5.72 -8.60
CA THR A 29 21.00 -4.58 -7.68
C THR A 29 20.18 -3.38 -8.17
N GLU A 30 20.33 -3.00 -9.44
CA GLU A 30 19.61 -1.88 -10.06
C GLU A 30 18.10 -2.10 -10.23
N LYS A 31 17.65 -3.36 -10.25
CA LYS A 31 16.21 -3.68 -10.32
C LYS A 31 15.56 -3.71 -8.94
N LEU A 32 16.37 -3.91 -7.91
CA LEU A 32 15.95 -3.96 -6.51
C LEU A 32 16.11 -2.58 -5.82
N SER A 33 16.83 -1.65 -6.43
CA SER A 33 16.96 -0.28 -5.91
C SER A 33 15.66 0.52 -6.12
N PRO A 34 15.37 1.49 -5.22
CA PRO A 34 14.23 2.39 -5.38
C PRO A 34 14.32 3.21 -6.67
N TYR A 35 13.19 3.38 -7.35
CA TYR A 35 13.10 4.21 -8.56
C TYR A 35 12.89 5.69 -8.20
N GLU A 36 13.89 6.53 -8.45
CA GLU A 36 13.78 8.00 -8.36
C GLU A 36 13.97 8.66 -9.73
N CYS A 37 13.09 8.33 -10.69
CA CYS A 37 13.11 8.93 -12.04
C CYS A 37 14.44 8.75 -12.81
N GLY A 38 15.19 7.68 -12.51
CA GLY A 38 16.50 7.40 -13.09
C GLY A 38 17.68 8.00 -12.33
N PHE A 39 17.44 8.62 -11.17
CA PHE A 39 18.47 9.08 -10.24
C PHE A 39 18.67 8.08 -9.09
N ASP A 40 19.86 8.15 -8.48
CA ASP A 40 20.15 7.41 -7.25
C ASP A 40 19.36 8.01 -6.07
N PRO A 41 18.79 7.17 -5.20
CA PRO A 41 17.95 7.65 -4.12
C PRO A 41 18.72 8.52 -3.13
N LEU A 42 18.19 9.72 -2.84
CA LEU A 42 18.80 10.70 -1.94
C LEU A 42 18.56 10.39 -0.45
N GLY A 43 18.61 9.11 -0.08
CA GLY A 43 18.36 8.60 1.27
C GLY A 43 17.09 7.76 1.37
N SER A 44 16.43 7.80 2.53
CA SER A 44 15.20 7.03 2.74
C SER A 44 13.96 7.80 2.32
N ALA A 45 12.99 7.13 1.68
CA ALA A 45 11.66 7.70 1.42
C ALA A 45 10.84 8.01 2.69
N ARG A 46 11.32 7.60 3.88
CA ARG A 46 10.66 7.83 5.18
C ARG A 46 11.06 9.18 5.77
N LEU A 47 10.75 10.25 5.05
CA LEU A 47 11.00 11.62 5.49
C LEU A 47 9.83 12.14 6.34
N PRO A 48 10.06 13.10 7.25
CA PRO A 48 8.98 13.78 7.94
C PRO A 48 8.06 14.45 6.90
N TYR A 49 6.82 14.00 6.86
CA TYR A 49 5.81 14.53 5.96
C TYR A 49 5.13 15.76 6.55
N SER A 50 4.47 16.57 5.73
CA SER A 50 3.89 17.82 6.22
C SER A 50 2.76 17.57 7.25
N MET A 51 2.77 18.35 8.33
CA MET A 51 1.78 18.25 9.42
C MET A 51 0.33 18.46 8.97
N ARG A 52 0.12 19.06 7.79
CA ARG A 52 -1.22 19.30 7.23
C ARG A 52 -1.98 18.00 6.98
N PHE A 53 -1.31 16.96 6.46
CA PHE A 53 -1.96 15.66 6.22
C PHE A 53 -2.23 14.90 7.52
N PHE A 54 -1.39 15.10 8.53
CA PHE A 54 -1.64 14.55 9.87
C PHE A 54 -2.91 15.13 10.50
N LEU A 55 -3.12 16.45 10.37
CA LEU A 55 -4.36 17.09 10.83
C LEU A 55 -5.61 16.54 10.12
N ILE A 56 -5.52 16.23 8.83
CA ILE A 56 -6.62 15.60 8.07
C ILE A 56 -6.97 14.22 8.66
N ALA A 57 -5.98 13.41 9.05
CA ALA A 57 -6.22 12.09 9.66
C ALA A 57 -6.90 12.20 11.04
N ILE A 58 -6.49 13.16 11.88
CA ILE A 58 -7.15 13.41 13.17
C ILE A 58 -8.59 13.87 12.96
N LEU A 59 -8.81 14.78 12.01
CA LEU A 59 -10.14 15.28 11.70
C LEU A 59 -11.06 14.16 11.19
N PHE A 60 -10.55 13.29 10.32
CA PHE A 60 -11.26 12.10 9.87
C PHE A 60 -11.66 11.21 11.05
N LEU A 61 -10.75 10.92 11.97
CA LEU A 61 -11.03 10.09 13.15
C LEU A 61 -12.13 10.69 14.03
N LEU A 62 -12.07 12.00 14.28
CA LEU A 62 -13.06 12.68 15.11
C LEU A 62 -14.45 12.60 14.48
N PHE A 63 -14.58 12.92 13.19
CA PHE A 63 -15.86 12.86 12.50
C PHE A 63 -16.40 11.43 12.34
N ASP A 64 -15.51 10.44 12.11
CA ASP A 64 -15.91 9.03 12.05
C ASP A 64 -16.47 8.56 13.41
N LEU A 65 -15.86 9.00 14.52
CA LEU A 65 -16.36 8.74 15.87
C LEU A 65 -17.72 9.40 16.11
N GLU A 66 -17.91 10.64 15.65
CA GLU A 66 -19.19 11.34 15.76
C GLU A 66 -20.31 10.59 15.02
N ILE A 67 -20.05 10.16 13.78
CA ILE A 67 -21.01 9.38 12.99
C ILE A 67 -21.30 8.02 13.63
N ALA A 68 -20.30 7.38 14.24
CA ALA A 68 -20.49 6.09 14.91
C ALA A 68 -21.31 6.21 16.21
N LEU A 69 -21.33 7.39 16.84
CA LEU A 69 -22.09 7.67 18.07
C LEU A 69 -23.49 8.24 17.82
N LEU A 70 -23.73 8.84 16.66
CA LEU A 70 -25.06 9.24 16.18
C LEU A 70 -25.90 8.02 15.78
#